data_AF-A0AAF0P336-F1
#
_entry.id   AF-A0AAF0P336-F1
#
_cell.length_a   1.000
_cell.length_b   1.000
_cell.length_c   1.000
_cell.angle_alpha   90.00
_cell.angle_beta   90.00
_cell.angle_gamma   90.00
#
_symmetry.space_group_name_H-M   'P 1'
#
loop_
_entity.id
_entity.type
_entity.pdbx_description
1 polymer ?
#
loop_
_entity_poly.entity_id
_entity_poly.type
_entity_poly.pdbx_seq_one_letter_code
_entity_poly.pdbx_strand_id
1 'polypeptide(L)'
;MAEGIFAAEIVAECRRRGLLAGAYALRRPRGATFLRRLARDLGEQRKAPRVLLRRGLTLLRAEPAVLRRQTGLGAEAARAGEVLRGVAALLAGHPRRP
;
A
#
# COMPACT_ATOMS: atom_id res chain seq x y z
N MET A 1 9.39 10.48 -4.20
CA MET A 1 8.32 9.63 -3.61
C MET A 1 8.73 8.17 -3.80
N ALA A 2 8.57 7.32 -2.77
CA ALA A 2 8.83 5.88 -2.87
C ALA A 2 7.52 5.11 -2.67
N GLU A 3 7.31 4.06 -3.47
CA GLU A 3 6.08 3.24 -3.44
C GLU A 3 6.39 1.75 -3.60
N GLY A 4 5.39 0.92 -3.31
CA GLY A 4 5.50 -0.54 -3.38
C GLY A 4 5.58 -1.23 -2.03
N ILE A 5 5.63 -2.57 -2.06
CA ILE A 5 5.56 -3.41 -0.85
C ILE A 5 6.79 -3.31 0.07
N PHE A 6 7.90 -2.78 -0.45
CA PHE A 6 9.15 -2.58 0.29
C PHE A 6 9.30 -1.13 0.80
N ALA A 7 8.38 -0.22 0.47
CA ALA A 7 8.52 1.19 0.82
C ALA A 7 8.60 1.44 2.34
N ALA A 8 7.97 0.60 3.16
CA ALA A 8 8.07 0.74 4.61
C ALA A 8 9.48 0.43 5.17
N GLU A 9 10.33 -0.28 4.43
CA GLU A 9 11.65 -0.71 4.91
C GLU A 9 12.63 0.46 5.06
N ILE A 10 12.44 1.53 4.27
CA ILE A 10 13.26 2.73 4.35
C ILE A 10 12.70 3.77 5.33
N VAL A 11 11.53 3.54 5.94
CA VAL A 11 10.84 4.54 6.78
C VAL A 11 11.68 4.94 7.98
N ALA A 12 12.25 3.96 8.68
CA ALA A 12 13.09 4.23 9.86
C ALA A 12 14.29 5.12 9.49
N GLU A 13 14.94 4.83 8.37
CA GLU A 13 16.10 5.57 7.90
C GLU A 13 15.75 6.97 7.40
N CYS A 14 14.68 7.10 6.62
CA CYS A 14 14.17 8.40 6.18
C CYS A 14 13.77 9.27 7.38
N ARG A 15 13.16 8.68 8.41
CA ARG A 15 12.82 9.40 9.65
C ARG A 15 14.08 9.86 10.38
N ARG A 16 15.07 8.97 10.56
CA ARG A 16 16.35 9.28 11.21
C ARG A 16 17.09 10.44 10.52
N ARG A 17 17.01 10.53 9.20
CA ARG A 17 17.64 11.60 8.40
C ARG A 17 16.80 12.86 8.25
N GLY A 18 15.60 12.93 8.85
CA GLY A 18 14.69 14.07 8.68
C GLY A 18 14.12 14.21 7.26
N LEU A 19 14.16 13.15 6.45
CA LEU A 19 13.68 13.14 5.05
C LEU A 19 12.21 12.69 4.94
N LEU A 20 11.64 12.14 6.01
CA LEU A 20 10.31 11.54 5.97
C LEU A 20 9.21 12.58 6.19
N ALA A 21 8.52 12.96 5.12
CA ALA A 21 7.29 13.75 5.22
C ALA A 21 6.09 12.92 5.70
N GLY A 22 6.00 11.66 5.25
CA GLY A 22 4.93 10.73 5.66
C GLY A 22 5.14 9.33 5.09
N ALA A 23 4.59 8.32 5.77
CA ALA A 23 4.67 6.91 5.36
C ALA A 23 3.31 6.25 5.56
N TYR A 24 2.72 5.71 4.48
CA TYR A 24 1.36 5.19 4.52
C TYR A 24 1.27 3.79 3.92
N ALA A 25 0.54 2.91 4.60
CA ALA A 25 0.11 1.60 4.11
C ALA A 25 -1.39 1.66 3.78
N LEU A 26 -1.74 1.52 2.50
CA LEU A 26 -3.13 1.65 2.07
C LEU A 26 -4.00 0.49 2.57
N ARG A 27 -4.93 0.81 3.48
CA ARG A 27 -5.94 -0.13 3.98
C ARG A 27 -7.16 -0.10 3.06
N ARG A 28 -7.26 -1.10 2.17
CA ARG A 28 -8.39 -1.29 1.26
C ARG A 28 -9.23 -2.50 1.68
N PRO A 29 -10.53 -2.58 1.31
CA PRO A 29 -11.30 -3.81 1.49
C PRO A 29 -10.68 -4.96 0.71
N ARG A 30 -10.19 -5.96 1.45
CA ARG A 30 -9.51 -7.16 0.93
C ARG A 30 -10.26 -7.88 -0.17
N GLY A 31 -11.56 -8.10 0.05
CA GLY A 31 -12.44 -8.77 -0.91
C GLY A 31 -12.49 -8.00 -2.23
N ALA A 32 -12.60 -6.68 -2.17
CA ALA A 32 -12.57 -5.84 -3.37
C ALA A 32 -11.20 -5.88 -4.08
N THR A 33 -10.09 -5.92 -3.33
CA THR A 33 -8.73 -6.09 -3.90
C THR A 33 -8.58 -7.45 -4.60
N PHE A 34 -9.05 -8.52 -3.96
CA PHE A 34 -9.07 -9.86 -4.55
C PHE A 34 -9.90 -9.91 -5.83
N LEU A 35 -11.15 -9.42 -5.79
CA LEU A 35 -12.06 -9.44 -6.95
C LEU A 35 -11.48 -8.65 -8.13
N ARG A 36 -10.94 -7.44 -7.90
CA ARG A 36 -10.29 -6.66 -8.97
C ARG A 36 -9.09 -7.39 -9.57
N ARG A 37 -8.25 -8.03 -8.74
CA ARG A 37 -7.09 -8.79 -9.20
C ARG A 37 -7.52 -10.01 -10.02
N LEU A 38 -8.51 -10.75 -9.53
CA LEU A 38 -9.03 -11.94 -10.20
C LEU A 38 -9.66 -11.58 -11.55
N ALA A 39 -10.54 -10.57 -11.59
CA ALA A 39 -11.18 -10.13 -12.83
C ALA A 39 -10.16 -9.70 -13.89
N ARG A 40 -9.15 -8.91 -13.48
CA ARG A 40 -8.05 -8.50 -14.35
C ARG A 40 -7.25 -9.70 -14.86
N ASP A 41 -6.84 -10.60 -13.97
CA ASP A 41 -6.01 -11.75 -14.34
C ASP A 41 -6.76 -12.74 -15.25
N LEU A 42 -8.08 -12.88 -15.08
CA LEU A 42 -8.94 -13.68 -15.95
C LEU A 42 -9.14 -13.01 -17.33
N GLY A 43 -9.39 -11.71 -17.36
CA GLY A 43 -9.52 -10.95 -18.61
C GLY A 43 -8.24 -10.95 -19.44
N GLU A 44 -7.07 -10.92 -18.78
CA GLU A 44 -5.75 -11.02 -19.42
C GLU A 44 -5.31 -12.47 -19.73
N GLN A 45 -6.13 -13.47 -19.40
CA GLN A 45 -5.80 -14.91 -19.47
C GLN A 45 -4.40 -15.25 -18.91
N ARG A 46 -3.96 -14.56 -17.85
CA ARG A 46 -2.58 -14.67 -17.34
C ARG A 46 -2.19 -16.09 -16.96
N LYS A 47 -3.15 -16.89 -16.46
CA LYS A 47 -2.99 -18.29 -16.02
C LYS A 47 -4.33 -19.01 -16.10
N ALA A 48 -4.31 -20.34 -15.99
CA ALA A 48 -5.52 -21.13 -15.83
C ALA A 48 -6.39 -20.63 -14.65
N PRO A 49 -7.73 -20.56 -14.79
CA PRO A 49 -8.62 -19.98 -13.77
C PRO A 49 -8.45 -20.57 -12.36
N ARG A 50 -8.25 -21.89 -12.27
CA ARG A 50 -8.02 -22.59 -11.00
C ARG A 50 -6.77 -22.08 -10.26
N VAL A 51 -5.71 -21.76 -11.00
CA VAL A 51 -4.46 -21.22 -10.44
C VAL A 51 -4.68 -19.80 -9.91
N LEU A 52 -5.42 -18.98 -10.64
CA LEU A 52 -5.74 -17.60 -10.24
C LEU A 52 -6.59 -17.56 -8.96
N LEU A 53 -7.61 -18.43 -8.88
CA LEU A 53 -8.45 -18.55 -7.68
C LEU A 53 -7.62 -18.99 -6.47
N ARG A 54 -6.83 -20.07 -6.58
CA ARG A 54 -6.00 -20.57 -5.48
C ARG A 54 -5.00 -19.51 -5.01
N ARG A 55 -4.29 -18.87 -5.95
CA ARG A 55 -3.32 -17.81 -5.63
C ARG A 55 -4.01 -16.59 -4.99
N GLY A 56 -5.14 -16.18 -5.54
CA GLY A 56 -5.89 -15.03 -5.03
C GLY A 56 -6.41 -15.26 -3.62
N LEU A 57 -6.88 -16.47 -3.30
CA LEU A 57 -7.27 -16.84 -1.94
C LEU A 57 -6.08 -16.84 -0.96
N THR A 58 -4.91 -17.32 -1.39
CA THR A 58 -3.68 -17.21 -0.57
C THR A 58 -3.33 -15.74 -0.29
N LEU A 59 -3.38 -14.87 -1.30
CA LEU A 59 -3.10 -13.44 -1.14
C LEU A 59 -4.11 -12.75 -0.23
N LEU A 60 -5.40 -13.10 -0.37
CA LEU A 60 -6.47 -12.59 0.47
C LEU A 60 -6.22 -12.89 1.96
N ARG A 61 -5.80 -14.13 2.26
CA ARG A 61 -5.46 -14.57 3.63
C ARG A 61 -4.17 -13.94 4.16
N ALA A 62 -3.21 -13.64 3.28
CA ALA A 62 -1.92 -13.04 3.67
C ALA A 62 -1.99 -11.51 3.90
N GLU A 63 -2.98 -10.82 3.32
CA GLU A 63 -3.13 -9.37 3.41
C GLU A 63 -3.05 -8.77 4.85
N PRO A 64 -3.66 -9.36 5.91
CA PRO A 64 -3.54 -8.79 7.25
C PRO A 64 -2.11 -8.84 7.78
N ALA A 65 -1.36 -9.89 7.46
CA ALA A 65 0.04 -10.00 7.83
C ALA A 65 0.89 -8.95 7.09
N VAL A 66 0.58 -8.69 5.82
CA VAL A 66 1.24 -7.61 5.05
C VAL A 66 0.99 -6.26 5.72
N LEU A 67 -0.26 -5.90 6.03
CA LEU A 67 -0.56 -4.64 6.71
C LEU A 67 0.16 -4.52 8.06
N ARG A 68 0.11 -5.58 8.90
CA ARG A 68 0.84 -5.60 10.19
C ARG A 68 2.35 -5.39 10.02
N ARG A 69 2.96 -5.99 8.99
CA ARG A 69 4.38 -5.78 8.69
C ARG A 69 4.65 -4.32 8.31
N GLN A 70 3.86 -3.75 7.40
CA GLN A 70 4.05 -2.37 6.98
C GLN A 70 3.91 -1.41 8.18
N THR A 71 2.91 -1.63 9.05
CA THR A 71 2.74 -0.79 10.24
C THR A 71 3.84 -1.00 11.27
N GLY A 72 4.31 -2.24 11.45
CA GLY A 72 5.47 -2.54 12.30
C GLY A 72 6.77 -1.88 11.82
N LEU A 73 6.91 -1.63 10.52
CA LEU A 73 8.03 -0.89 9.93
C LEU A 73 7.85 0.65 10.00
N GLY A 74 6.75 1.12 10.59
CA GLY A 74 6.51 2.53 10.87
C GLY A 74 5.67 3.28 9.83
N ALA A 75 4.99 2.57 8.93
CA ALA A 75 3.97 3.15 8.07
C ALA A 75 2.61 3.23 8.76
N GLU A 76 1.81 4.24 8.46
CA GLU A 76 0.45 4.40 9.01
C GLU A 76 -0.58 3.70 8.13
N ALA A 77 -1.44 2.87 8.70
CA ALA A 77 -2.51 2.20 7.96
C ALA A 77 -3.72 3.14 7.74
N ALA A 78 -3.88 3.64 6.52
CA ALA A 78 -4.90 4.63 6.19
C ALA A 78 -5.66 4.30 4.90
N ARG A 79 -6.91 4.75 4.80
CA ARG A 79 -7.70 4.71 3.56
C ARG A 79 -7.18 5.78 2.60
N ALA A 80 -7.43 5.60 1.31
CA ALA A 80 -6.95 6.51 0.27
C ALA A 80 -7.33 7.98 0.54
N GLY A 81 -8.58 8.25 0.96
CA GLY A 81 -9.01 9.61 1.27
C GLY A 81 -8.30 10.25 2.47
N GLU A 82 -7.92 9.44 3.46
CA GLU A 82 -7.14 9.91 4.62
C GLU A 82 -5.70 10.27 4.18
N VAL A 83 -5.07 9.41 3.38
CA VAL A 83 -3.74 9.66 2.82
C VAL A 83 -3.74 10.91 1.95
N LEU A 84 -4.74 11.10 1.08
CA LEU A 84 -4.83 12.28 0.23
C LEU A 84 -4.92 13.57 1.06
N ARG A 85 -5.73 13.58 2.12
CA ARG A 85 -5.81 14.73 3.03
C ARG A 85 -4.48 14.99 3.76
N GLY A 86 -3.85 13.93 4.27
CA GLY A 86 -2.55 14.04 4.95
C GLY A 86 -1.46 14.59 4.03
N VAL A 87 -1.37 14.09 2.80
CA VAL A 87 -0.43 14.59 1.79
C VAL A 87 -0.72 16.04 1.42
N ALA A 88 -1.99 16.42 1.24
CA ALA A 88 -2.35 17.81 0.96
C ALA A 88 -1.92 18.76 2.08
N ALA A 89 -2.08 18.36 3.35
CA ALA A 89 -1.63 19.14 4.50
C ALA A 89 -0.09 19.30 4.53
N LEU A 90 0.65 18.23 4.22
CA LEU A 90 2.12 18.26 4.13
C LEU A 90 2.60 19.22 3.02
N LEU A 91 1.91 19.26 1.88
CA LEU A 91 2.23 20.17 0.78
C LEU A 91 1.90 21.62 1.12
N ALA A 92 0.82 21.88 1.85
CA ALA A 92 0.43 23.23 2.27
C ALA A 92 1.42 23.84 3.28
N GLY A 93 2.05 23.01 4.14
CA GLY A 93 3.05 23.45 5.10
C GLY A 93 4.47 23.57 4.54
N HIS A 94 4.73 23.14 3.31
CA HIS A 94 6.04 23.27 2.67
C HIS A 94 6.11 24.58 1.88
N PRO A 95 7.06 25.49 2.17
CA PRO A 95 7.29 26.64 1.32
C PRO A 95 7.67 26.12 -0.08
N ARG A 96 6.93 26.56 -1.11
CA ARG A 96 7.30 26.24 -2.49
C ARG A 96 8.67 26.85 -2.76
N ARG A 97 9.68 26.01 -2.97
CA ARG A 97 10.94 26.48 -3.54
C ARG A 97 10.65 27.02 -4.95
N PRO A 98 11.13 28.22 -5.30
CA PRO A 98 10.97 28.79 -6.63
C PRO A 98 11.63 27.93 -7.71
#